data_AF-A0A7X7QGR8-F1
#
_entry.id   AF-A0A7X7QGR8-F1
#
_cell.length_a   1.000
_cell.length_b   1.000
_cell.length_c   1.000
_cell.angle_alpha   90.00
_cell.angle_beta   90.00
_cell.angle_gamma   90.00
#
_symmetry.space_group_name_H-M   'P 1'
#
loop_
_entity.id
_entity.type
_entity.pdbx_description
1 polymer ?
#
loop_
_entity_poly.entity_id
_entity_poly.type
_entity_poly.pdbx_seq_one_letter_code
_entity_poly.pdbx_strand_id
1 'polypeptide(L)' 'MQDTPGYYTTPISYFGSAHAGGLHMSFCDGSVQWINYTIDPTIHFLLGNREDGMVIDAKAY' A
#
# COMPACT_ATOMS: atom_id res chain seq x y z
N MET A 1 11.32 0.98 -8.24
CA MET A 1 12.05 0.29 -9.33
C MET A 1 11.14 -0.80 -9.84
N GLN A 2 10.88 -0.87 -11.14
CA GLN A 2 10.01 -1.91 -11.71
C GLN A 2 10.73 -3.25 -11.71
N ASP A 3 10.00 -4.35 -11.45
CA ASP A 3 10.60 -5.69 -11.49
C ASP A 3 11.22 -5.94 -12.87
N THR A 4 12.47 -6.40 -12.84
CA THR A 4 13.27 -6.60 -14.03
C THR A 4 13.94 -7.97 -13.90
N PRO A 5 13.56 -8.96 -14.73
CA PRO A 5 14.18 -10.28 -14.72
C PRO A 5 15.71 -10.16 -14.84
N GLY A 6 16.45 -10.80 -13.94
CA GLY A 6 17.92 -10.80 -13.96
C GLY A 6 18.61 -9.65 -13.21
N TYR A 7 17.88 -8.69 -12.63
CA TYR A 7 18.46 -7.58 -11.87
C TYR A 7 18.58 -7.93 -10.38
N TYR A 8 19.73 -8.47 -9.98
CA TYR A 8 19.97 -8.99 -8.63
C TYR A 8 21.04 -8.22 -7.84
N THR A 9 21.00 -6.88 -7.87
CA THR A 9 22.09 -6.08 -7.29
C THR A 9 22.02 -5.93 -5.76
N THR A 10 20.86 -6.14 -5.13
CA THR A 10 20.70 -6.05 -3.66
C THR A 10 19.61 -6.97 -3.11
N PRO A 11 19.80 -7.59 -1.94
CA PRO A 11 18.86 -8.58 -1.39
C PRO A 11 17.49 -8.05 -0.96
N ILE A 12 17.29 -6.73 -1.04
CA ILE A 12 16.06 -6.00 -0.69
C ILE A 12 15.18 -5.67 -1.90
N SER A 13 15.62 -6.00 -3.12
CA SER A 13 14.92 -5.61 -4.36
C SER A 13 14.00 -6.70 -4.94
N TYR A 14 13.90 -7.87 -4.31
CA TYR A 14 13.16 -9.02 -4.83
C TYR A 14 11.63 -8.91 -4.68
N PHE A 15 11.17 -7.99 -3.83
CA PHE A 15 9.75 -7.71 -3.63
C PHE A 15 9.51 -6.23 -3.89
N GLY A 16 8.52 -5.91 -4.73
CA GLY A 16 8.16 -4.52 -5.02
C GLY A 16 8.19 -4.15 -6.48
N SER A 17 7.58 -4.97 -7.34
CA SER A 17 7.13 -4.46 -8.64
C SER A 17 6.01 -3.46 -8.38
N ALA A 18 6.41 -2.20 -8.15
CA ALA A 18 5.49 -1.10 -7.98
C ALA A 18 4.64 -1.03 -9.26
N HIS A 19 3.34 -1.28 -9.14
CA HIS A 19 2.45 -1.10 -10.26
C HIS A 19 2.32 0.39 -10.55
N ALA A 20 2.16 0.74 -11.82
CA ALA A 20 1.86 2.12 -12.18
C ALA A 20 0.58 2.57 -11.46
N GLY A 21 0.72 3.63 -10.65
CA GLY A 21 -0.39 4.29 -9.98
C GLY A 21 -0.67 3.84 -8.54
N GLY A 22 -0.23 2.70 -8.04
CA GLY A 22 -0.59 2.30 -6.67
C GLY A 22 -0.29 0.87 -6.27
N LEU A 23 -0.94 0.45 -5.18
CA LEU A 23 -0.87 -0.91 -4.64
C LEU A 23 -2.23 -1.42 -4.17
N HIS A 24 -2.37 -2.74 -4.05
CA HIS A 24 -3.49 -3.35 -3.33
C HIS A 24 -3.16 -3.51 -1.84
N MET A 25 -4.09 -3.13 -0.97
CA MET A 25 -4.00 -3.36 0.48
C MET A 25 -5.19 -4.15 1.00
N SER A 26 -4.92 -5.14 1.84
CA SER A 26 -5.94 -5.94 2.54
C SER A 26 -6.29 -5.31 3.88
N PHE A 27 -7.59 -5.21 4.17
CA PHE A 27 -8.11 -4.68 5.42
C PHE A 27 -8.63 -5.80 6.34
N CYS A 28 -8.82 -5.49 7.62
CA CYS A 28 -9.27 -6.46 8.62
C CYS A 28 -10.68 -7.01 8.37
N ASP A 29 -11.48 -6.35 7.54
CA ASP A 29 -12.80 -6.82 7.09
C ASP A 29 -12.71 -7.82 5.92
N GLY A 30 -11.49 -8.18 5.49
CA GLY A 30 -11.24 -9.07 4.37
C GLY A 30 -11.38 -8.41 3.00
N SER A 31 -11.72 -7.12 2.94
CA SER A 31 -11.73 -6.38 1.68
C SER A 31 -10.31 -6.05 1.22
N VAL A 32 -10.14 -5.93 -0.10
CA VAL A 32 -8.90 -5.48 -0.73
C VAL A 32 -9.22 -4.22 -1.52
N GLN A 33 -8.52 -3.13 -1.23
CA GLN A 33 -8.68 -1.86 -1.95
C GLN A 33 -7.42 -1.50 -2.73
N TRP A 34 -7.61 -0.84 -3.86
CA TRP A 34 -6.53 -0.21 -4.61
C TRP A 34 -6.23 1.17 -4.03
N ILE A 35 -5.00 1.38 -3.57
CA ILE A 35 -4.54 2.64 -2.98
C ILE A 35 -3.57 3.32 -3.94
N ASN A 36 -3.91 4.53 -4.36
CA ASN A 36 -3.07 5.33 -5.25
C ASN A 36 -1.82 5.84 -4.52
N TYR A 37 -0.68 5.97 -5.21
CA TYR A 37 0.53 6.55 -4.60
C TYR A 37 0.41 8.03 -4.26
N THR A 38 -0.59 8.73 -4.82
CA THR A 38 -0.93 10.10 -4.46
C THR A 38 -1.81 10.21 -3.21
N ILE A 39 -2.00 9.11 -2.47
CA ILE A 39 -2.77 9.11 -1.23
C ILE A 39 -2.26 10.16 -0.23
N ASP A 40 -3.17 10.85 0.46
CA ASP A 40 -2.79 11.73 1.57
C ASP A 40 -2.09 10.87 2.66
N PRO A 41 -0.86 11.22 3.08
CA PRO A 41 -0.11 10.43 4.05
C PRO A 41 -0.84 10.25 5.39
N THR A 42 -1.64 11.23 5.79
CA THR A 42 -2.47 11.18 7.01
C THR A 42 -3.56 10.14 6.86
N ILE A 43 -4.23 10.09 5.70
CA ILE A 43 -5.25 9.07 5.44
C ILE A 43 -4.62 7.69 5.39
N HIS A 44 -3.48 7.53 4.70
CA HIS A 44 -2.74 6.27 4.68
C HIS A 44 -2.34 5.81 6.09
N PHE A 45 -1.92 6.74 6.96
CA PHE A 45 -1.60 6.46 8.36
C PHE A 45 -2.83 5.99 9.15
N LEU A 46 -3.94 6.72 9.07
CA LEU A 46 -5.18 6.41 9.78
C LEU A 46 -5.79 5.08 9.32
N LEU A 47 -5.66 4.72 8.05
CA LEU A 47 -6.12 3.43 7.52
C LEU A 47 -5.32 2.23 8.07
N GLY A 48 -4.08 2.43 8.50
CA GLY A 48 -3.19 1.37 9.00
C GLY A 48 -3.01 1.34 10.51
N ASN A 49 -3.41 2.39 11.23
CA ASN A 49 -3.21 2.51 12.66
C ASN A 49 -4.49 2.17 13.43
N ARG A 50 -4.43 1.12 14.27
CA ARG A 50 -5.54 0.73 15.15
C ARG A 50 -5.46 1.32 16.56
N GLU A 51 -4.33 1.94 16.93
CA GLU A 51 -4.03 2.36 18.30
C GLU A 51 -4.40 3.82 18.60
N ASP A 52 -4.67 4.63 17.57
CA ASP A 52 -5.04 6.04 17.72
C ASP A 52 -6.53 6.28 18.02
N GLY A 53 -7.35 5.23 17.95
CA GLY A 53 -8.79 5.29 18.19
C GLY A 53 -9.59 6.00 17.07
N MET A 54 -8.95 6.31 15.95
CA MET A 54 -9.58 6.95 14.80
C MET A 54 -10.09 5.87 13.84
N VAL A 55 -11.32 6.04 13.35
CA VAL A 55 -11.93 5.09 12.41
C VAL A 55 -12.30 5.83 11.14
N ILE A 56 -11.70 5.43 10.02
CA ILE A 56 -12.03 5.91 8.67
C ILE A 56 -12.29 4.73 7.75
N ASP A 57 -13.23 4.88 6.81
CA ASP A 57 -13.57 3.83 5.86
C ASP A 57 -12.65 3.88 4.63
N ALA A 58 -11.98 2.77 4.34
CA ALA A 58 -11.12 2.60 3.19
C ALA A 58 -11.87 2.72 1.86
N LYS A 59 -13.19 2.49 1.83
CA LYS A 59 -14.02 2.65 0.62
C LYS A 59 -14.39 4.10 0.35
N ALA A 60 -14.21 4.99 1.32
CA ALA A 60 -14.51 6.42 1.18
C ALA A 60 -13.33 7.22 0.60
N TYR A 61 -12.24 6.55 0.25
CA TYR A 61 -10.98 7.12 -0.24
C TYR A 61 -10.48 6.37 -1.48
#